data_AF-A0AAD7HTS7-F1
#
_entry.id   AF-A0AAD7HTS7-F1
#
_cell.length_a   1.000
_cell.length_b   1.000
_cell.length_c   1.000
_cell.angle_alpha   90.00
_cell.angle_beta   90.00
_cell.angle_gamma   90.00
#
_symmetry.space_group_name_H-M   'P 1'
#
loop_
_entity.id
_entity.type
_entity.pdbx_description
1 polymer ?
#
loop_
_entity_poly.entity_id
_entity_poly.type
_entity_poly.pdbx_seq_one_letter_code
_entity_poly.pdbx_strand_id
1 'polypeptide(L)'
;MWREQYKVEAGKATTVANVLLGLDRFVGSIPAWDARTLYMARVYPYLTAGCDVCLDVNAKSLALLTCLSEILASHTWRWPPQSEGGSFFGNRLMANQVQTRLSRPEVSVLPSPIGRDETGIERSAGIISLVRNQRLFWINDLRIVLSRLYVPVALNIGGDLDVPAVEAAMKCVEKSMEAWIDDEIESSSRVRDLLVDRLEMDSETKKLVKKSLDFRHYLHLASPAHRIALTKMVLSSHSLAIERRRWTERGKKIVPQRWRLCRFCFNHVEDPAHAMFVCKNPELLPIRKMFLDAVAGLLPGVVDQYTDALQTFKGLLAQREVTPLLGKLAHDVLKIFKASPMLCVVEPMIAP
;
A
#
# COMPACT_ATOMS: atom_id res chain seq x y z
N MET A 1 10.54 3.94 30.95
CA MET A 1 10.51 5.31 30.39
C MET A 1 9.97 5.32 28.95
N TRP A 2 10.70 4.82 27.95
CA TRP A 2 10.28 4.88 26.53
C TRP A 2 8.93 4.24 26.23
N ARG A 3 8.61 3.06 26.80
CA ARG A 3 7.31 2.39 26.59
C ARG A 3 6.11 3.24 26.97
N GLU A 4 6.21 4.04 28.03
CA GLU A 4 5.09 4.90 28.46
C GLU A 4 4.89 6.06 27.49
N GLN A 5 5.97 6.61 26.92
CA GLN A 5 5.88 7.61 25.86
C GLN A 5 5.20 7.05 24.60
N TYR A 6 5.55 5.85 24.14
CA TYR A 6 4.84 5.22 23.01
C TYR A 6 3.36 5.00 23.30
N LYS A 7 2.99 4.62 24.52
CA LYS A 7 1.57 4.48 24.90
C LYS A 7 0.84 5.81 24.87
N VAL A 8 1.45 6.87 25.38
CA VAL A 8 0.87 8.23 25.37
C VAL A 8 0.68 8.72 23.94
N GLU A 9 1.70 8.60 23.09
CA GLU A 9 1.61 9.03 21.69
C GLU A 9 0.65 8.14 20.88
N ALA A 10 0.65 6.83 21.10
CA ALA A 10 -0.35 5.94 20.52
C ALA A 10 -1.76 6.29 20.98
N GLY A 11 -1.97 6.67 22.24
CA GLY A 11 -3.25 7.12 22.78
C GLY A 11 -3.74 8.41 22.12
N LYS A 12 -2.84 9.39 21.93
CA LYS A 12 -3.14 10.64 21.20
C LYS A 12 -3.46 10.35 19.74
N ALA A 13 -2.62 9.56 19.07
CA ALA A 13 -2.82 9.12 17.70
C ALA A 13 -4.18 8.41 17.55
N THR A 14 -4.54 7.52 18.48
CA THR A 14 -5.83 6.81 18.51
C THR A 14 -7.00 7.77 18.67
N THR A 15 -6.88 8.75 19.55
CA THR A 15 -7.93 9.74 19.77
C THR A 15 -8.19 10.54 18.49
N VAL A 16 -7.14 11.05 17.86
CA VAL A 16 -7.24 11.82 16.62
C VAL A 16 -7.70 10.95 15.45
N ALA A 17 -7.20 9.72 15.38
CA ALA A 17 -7.64 8.70 14.43
C ALA A 17 -9.14 8.47 14.55
N ASN A 18 -9.66 8.21 15.73
CA ASN A 18 -11.10 7.99 15.96
C ASN A 18 -11.96 9.19 15.52
N VAL A 19 -11.47 10.42 15.72
CA VAL A 19 -12.12 11.62 15.19
C VAL A 19 -12.15 11.59 13.66
N LEU A 20 -11.02 11.27 13.00
CA LEU A 20 -10.97 11.14 11.54
C LEU A 20 -11.87 10.02 11.01
N LEU A 21 -11.91 8.87 11.68
CA LEU A 21 -12.80 7.75 11.35
C LEU A 21 -14.27 8.18 11.49
N GLY A 22 -14.57 9.01 12.49
CA GLY A 22 -15.90 9.55 12.74
C GLY A 22 -16.36 10.62 11.74
N LEU A 23 -15.44 11.29 11.04
CA LEU A 23 -15.79 12.35 10.07
C LEU A 23 -16.71 11.86 8.96
N ASP A 24 -16.58 10.60 8.54
CA ASP A 24 -17.43 9.99 7.52
C ASP A 24 -18.94 10.08 7.85
N ARG A 25 -19.30 10.15 9.15
CA ARG A 25 -20.69 10.31 9.59
C ARG A 25 -21.23 11.72 9.43
N PHE A 26 -20.35 12.72 9.40
CA PHE A 26 -20.73 14.14 9.34
C PHE A 26 -20.64 14.71 7.92
N VAL A 27 -19.61 14.31 7.17
CA VAL A 27 -19.35 14.86 5.82
C VAL A 27 -19.62 13.86 4.69
N GLY A 28 -20.01 12.63 5.02
CA GLY A 28 -20.14 11.54 4.05
C GLY A 28 -18.77 10.92 3.71
N SER A 29 -18.69 10.14 2.62
CA SER A 29 -17.45 9.45 2.26
C SER A 29 -16.34 10.43 1.87
N ILE A 30 -15.28 10.49 2.67
CA ILE A 30 -14.11 11.32 2.36
C ILE A 30 -13.34 10.74 1.15
N PRO A 31 -12.87 11.56 0.21
CA PRO A 31 -11.96 11.12 -0.85
C PRO A 31 -10.64 10.55 -0.28
N ALA A 32 -10.08 9.52 -0.93
CA ALA A 32 -8.89 8.84 -0.41
C ALA A 32 -7.67 9.79 -0.27
N TRP A 33 -7.54 10.75 -1.19
CA TRP A 33 -6.47 11.75 -1.14
C TRP A 33 -6.60 12.70 0.06
N ASP A 34 -7.81 13.21 0.32
CA ASP A 34 -8.06 14.11 1.45
C ASP A 34 -7.87 13.37 2.77
N ALA A 35 -8.35 12.13 2.84
CA ALA A 35 -8.16 11.30 4.01
C ALA A 35 -6.68 10.92 4.24
N ARG A 36 -5.89 10.69 3.17
CA ARG A 36 -4.42 10.58 3.27
C ARG A 36 -3.81 11.89 3.78
N THR A 37 -4.25 13.03 3.28
CA THR A 37 -3.74 14.35 3.68
C THR A 37 -4.04 14.62 5.15
N LEU A 38 -5.26 14.36 5.60
CA LEU A 38 -5.66 14.44 7.01
C LEU A 38 -4.86 13.47 7.88
N TYR A 39 -4.66 12.23 7.44
CA TYR A 39 -3.81 11.27 8.14
C TYR A 39 -2.38 11.80 8.30
N MET A 40 -1.76 12.27 7.22
CA MET A 40 -0.41 12.82 7.23
C MET A 40 -0.29 14.09 8.09
N ALA A 41 -1.33 14.91 8.14
CA ALA A 41 -1.33 16.16 8.90
C ALA A 41 -1.67 15.97 10.39
N ARG A 42 -2.49 14.97 10.74
CA ARG A 42 -3.10 14.86 12.07
C ARG A 42 -2.68 13.63 12.85
N VAL A 43 -2.45 12.49 12.20
CA VAL A 43 -2.12 11.23 12.89
C VAL A 43 -0.63 10.95 12.78
N TYR A 44 -0.08 11.07 11.58
CA TYR A 44 1.31 10.77 11.28
C TYR A 44 2.31 11.51 12.19
N PRO A 45 2.12 12.80 12.57
CA PRO A 45 3.05 13.47 13.47
C PRO A 45 3.16 12.78 14.83
N TYR A 46 2.10 12.18 15.37
CA TYR A 46 2.16 11.42 16.62
C TYR A 46 2.85 10.07 16.44
N LEU A 47 2.75 9.47 15.25
CA LEU A 47 3.45 8.22 14.90
C LEU A 47 4.94 8.42 14.69
N THR A 48 5.36 9.63 14.28
CA THR A 48 6.77 9.98 14.07
C THR A 48 7.38 10.82 15.20
N ALA A 49 6.58 11.38 16.12
CA ALA A 49 7.09 12.15 17.26
C ALA A 49 8.00 11.33 18.18
N GLY A 50 7.75 10.02 18.32
CA GLY A 50 8.64 9.13 19.05
C GLY A 50 10.04 9.01 18.41
N CYS A 51 10.09 9.17 17.09
CA CYS A 51 11.30 9.03 16.28
C CYS A 51 12.26 10.18 16.48
N ASP A 52 11.76 11.33 16.94
CA ASP A 52 12.56 12.49 17.33
C ASP A 52 13.38 12.25 18.60
N VAL A 53 12.99 11.25 19.40
CA VAL A 53 13.61 10.97 20.70
C VAL A 53 14.34 9.63 20.73
N CYS A 54 13.86 8.60 20.04
CA CYS A 54 14.51 7.28 19.95
C CYS A 54 14.21 6.62 18.60
N LEU A 55 15.15 5.84 18.06
CA LEU A 55 14.87 4.97 16.91
C LEU A 55 14.17 3.70 17.40
N ASP A 56 13.19 3.21 16.65
CA ASP A 56 12.35 2.07 17.06
C ASP A 56 13.14 0.74 17.00
N VAL A 57 13.99 0.48 17.99
CA VAL A 57 14.76 -0.78 18.10
C VAL A 57 13.89 -1.93 18.66
N ASN A 58 12.71 -1.62 19.23
CA ASN A 58 11.84 -2.57 19.92
C ASN A 58 10.52 -2.85 19.18
N ALA A 59 10.42 -4.06 18.61
CA ALA A 59 9.25 -4.55 17.85
C ALA A 59 7.90 -4.45 18.60
N LYS A 60 7.88 -4.56 19.93
CA LYS A 60 6.62 -4.50 20.70
C LYS A 60 5.99 -3.11 20.73
N SER A 61 6.83 -2.06 20.74
CA SER A 61 6.34 -0.67 20.69
C SER A 61 5.83 -0.33 19.29
N LEU A 62 6.52 -0.84 18.27
CA LEU A 62 6.14 -0.65 16.88
C LEU A 62 4.77 -1.29 16.56
N ALA A 63 4.51 -2.50 17.09
CA ALA A 63 3.26 -3.21 16.84
C ALA A 63 2.00 -2.38 17.16
N LEU A 64 2.05 -1.51 18.18
CA LEU A 64 0.96 -0.60 18.53
C LEU A 64 0.73 0.48 17.46
N LEU A 65 1.82 1.05 16.93
CA LEU A 65 1.78 2.08 15.89
C LEU A 65 1.40 1.49 14.53
N THR A 66 1.93 0.30 14.21
CA THR A 66 1.57 -0.47 13.02
C THR A 66 0.08 -0.77 13.03
N CYS A 67 -0.45 -1.39 14.09
CA CYS A 67 -1.87 -1.73 14.18
C CYS A 67 -2.79 -0.51 13.96
N LEU A 68 -2.44 0.64 14.54
CA LEU A 68 -3.21 1.87 14.35
C LEU A 68 -3.18 2.37 12.90
N SER A 69 -2.01 2.32 12.24
CA SER A 69 -1.89 2.68 10.82
C SER A 69 -2.65 1.73 9.91
N GLU A 70 -2.71 0.43 10.23
CA GLU A 70 -3.45 -0.58 9.49
C GLU A 70 -4.96 -0.36 9.61
N ILE A 71 -5.46 -0.03 10.80
CA ILE A 71 -6.88 0.29 11.03
C ILE A 71 -7.29 1.54 10.25
N LEU A 72 -6.45 2.56 10.26
CA LEU A 72 -6.70 3.81 9.54
C LEU A 72 -6.59 3.63 8.03
N ALA A 73 -5.59 2.90 7.54
CA ALA A 73 -5.51 2.53 6.13
C ALA A 73 -6.74 1.68 5.73
N SER A 74 -7.19 0.78 6.59
CA SER A 74 -8.39 0.01 6.32
C SER A 74 -9.63 0.87 6.25
N HIS A 75 -9.77 1.89 7.09
CA HIS A 75 -10.93 2.77 7.05
C HIS A 75 -10.87 3.81 5.92
N THR A 76 -9.78 4.56 5.82
CA THR A 76 -9.56 5.63 4.83
C THR A 76 -9.70 5.10 3.40
N TRP A 77 -9.24 3.88 3.16
CA TRP A 77 -9.24 3.26 1.85
C TRP A 77 -10.35 2.21 1.73
N ARG A 78 -11.18 2.06 2.78
CA ARG A 78 -12.28 1.09 2.94
C ARG A 78 -11.85 -0.34 2.61
N TRP A 79 -10.62 -0.68 2.98
CA TRP A 79 -10.15 -2.05 2.96
C TRP A 79 -10.88 -2.84 4.04
N PRO A 80 -11.34 -4.06 3.75
CA PRO A 80 -11.79 -4.94 4.81
C PRO A 80 -10.57 -5.31 5.68
N PRO A 81 -10.75 -5.51 6.99
CA PRO A 81 -9.68 -5.83 7.94
C PRO A 81 -8.95 -7.17 7.67
N GLN A 82 -9.29 -7.84 6.57
CA GLN A 82 -8.80 -9.16 6.15
C GLN A 82 -7.87 -9.08 4.93
N SER A 83 -7.61 -7.88 4.40
CA SER A 83 -6.63 -7.68 3.33
C SER A 83 -5.21 -7.75 3.90
N GLU A 84 -4.27 -8.32 3.13
CA GLU A 84 -2.84 -8.36 3.47
C GLU A 84 -2.16 -6.96 3.39
N GLY A 85 -2.98 -5.90 3.26
CA GLY A 85 -2.55 -4.50 3.18
C GLY A 85 -1.84 -3.97 4.43
N GLY A 86 -2.01 -4.64 5.58
CA GLY A 86 -1.46 -4.17 6.85
C GLY A 86 0.08 -4.21 6.90
N SER A 87 0.65 -5.29 6.37
CA SER A 87 2.10 -5.48 6.23
C SER A 87 2.73 -4.28 5.51
N PHE A 88 2.15 -3.84 4.38
CA PHE A 88 2.65 -2.75 3.54
C PHE A 88 2.78 -1.41 4.28
N PHE A 89 1.94 -1.17 5.29
CA PHE A 89 1.92 0.09 6.05
C PHE A 89 2.88 0.07 7.23
N GLY A 90 3.08 -1.07 7.90
CA GLY A 90 3.98 -1.20 9.04
C GLY A 90 5.45 -0.88 8.72
N ASN A 91 5.97 -1.38 7.61
CA ASN A 91 7.34 -1.07 7.18
C ASN A 91 7.47 0.33 6.56
N ARG A 92 6.39 0.86 5.97
CA ARG A 92 6.34 2.26 5.52
C ARG A 92 6.48 3.23 6.69
N LEU A 93 5.91 2.90 7.86
CA LEU A 93 6.18 3.65 9.08
C LEU A 93 7.67 3.58 9.43
N MET A 94 8.24 2.40 9.64
CA MET A 94 9.65 2.23 10.01
C MET A 94 10.62 3.00 9.11
N ALA A 95 10.46 2.88 7.80
CA ALA A 95 11.36 3.54 6.87
C ALA A 95 11.14 5.06 6.80
N ASN A 96 9.89 5.53 6.90
CA ASN A 96 9.61 6.96 7.05
C ASN A 96 10.22 7.53 8.35
N GLN A 97 10.24 6.77 9.45
CA GLN A 97 10.89 7.18 10.69
C GLN A 97 12.41 7.32 10.51
N VAL A 98 13.04 6.37 9.82
CA VAL A 98 14.47 6.40 9.45
C VAL A 98 14.77 7.59 8.54
N GLN A 99 13.96 7.82 7.51
CA GLN A 99 14.08 8.97 6.61
C GLN A 99 13.96 10.30 7.36
N THR A 100 12.97 10.44 8.25
CA THR A 100 12.75 11.66 9.04
C THR A 100 13.97 12.02 9.89
N ARG A 101 14.69 11.02 10.41
CA ARG A 101 15.95 11.21 11.14
C ARG A 101 17.11 11.59 10.21
N LEU A 102 17.25 10.92 9.07
CA LEU A 102 18.29 11.25 8.08
C LEU A 102 18.11 12.65 7.47
N SER A 103 16.87 13.12 7.30
CA SER A 103 16.55 14.45 6.76
C SER A 103 16.71 15.61 7.75
N ARG A 104 17.11 15.35 9.01
CA ARG A 104 17.29 16.41 9.99
C ARG A 104 18.55 17.22 9.68
N PRO A 105 18.51 18.56 9.80
CA PRO A 105 19.71 19.41 9.71
C PRO A 105 20.78 19.04 10.75
N GLU A 106 20.39 18.40 11.86
CA GLU A 106 21.28 17.91 12.93
C GLU A 106 22.03 16.62 12.55
N VAL A 107 21.52 15.82 11.59
CA VAL A 107 22.11 14.57 11.09
C VAL A 107 22.85 14.81 9.78
N SER A 108 22.37 15.75 8.95
CA SER A 108 23.16 16.36 7.88
C SER A 108 24.18 17.31 8.51
N VAL A 109 25.16 16.76 9.21
CA VAL A 109 26.30 17.48 9.79
C VAL A 109 27.27 17.88 8.68
N LEU A 110 26.77 18.61 7.67
CA LEU A 110 27.62 19.45 6.84
C LEU A 110 27.05 20.85 6.74
N PRO A 111 27.93 21.85 6.74
CA PRO A 111 27.55 23.22 6.48
C PRO A 111 27.04 23.32 5.04
N SER A 112 25.73 23.55 4.86
CA SER A 112 25.26 24.13 3.61
C SER A 112 25.84 25.55 3.49
N PRO A 113 26.30 26.02 2.32
CA PRO A 113 27.01 27.30 2.19
C PRO A 113 26.18 28.55 2.53
N ILE A 114 24.89 28.40 2.85
CA ILE A 114 23.90 29.49 2.84
C ILE A 114 23.53 30.00 4.26
N GLY A 115 24.09 29.42 5.33
CA GLY A 115 23.92 29.95 6.69
C GLY A 115 25.15 29.67 7.54
N ARG A 116 26.10 30.61 7.58
CA ARG A 116 27.22 30.59 8.53
C ARG A 116 26.83 31.37 9.78
N ASP A 117 26.14 30.71 10.70
CA ASP A 117 26.06 31.11 12.09
C ASP A 117 27.08 30.30 12.90
N GLU A 118 27.93 30.98 13.68
CA GLU A 118 29.05 30.39 14.44
C GLU A 118 28.62 29.23 15.35
N THR A 119 27.35 29.22 15.77
CA THR A 119 26.74 28.17 16.60
C THR A 119 26.56 26.82 15.87
N GLY A 120 26.48 26.79 14.54
CA GLY A 120 26.36 25.55 13.74
C GLY A 120 27.69 24.81 13.58
N ILE A 121 28.81 25.55 13.57
CA ILE A 121 30.16 25.00 13.43
C ILE A 121 30.63 24.35 14.74
N GLU A 122 30.33 24.94 15.89
CA GLU A 122 30.66 24.36 17.20
C GLU A 122 29.84 23.08 17.49
N ARG A 123 28.56 23.05 17.09
CA ARG A 123 27.70 21.87 17.25
C ARG A 123 28.15 20.69 16.39
N SER A 124 28.56 20.94 15.14
CA SER A 124 29.05 19.90 14.23
C SER A 124 30.39 19.30 14.68
N ALA A 125 31.34 20.12 15.13
CA ALA A 125 32.61 19.66 15.71
C ALA A 125 32.41 18.89 17.03
N GLY A 126 31.46 19.30 17.88
CA GLY A 126 31.06 18.60 19.10
C GLY A 126 30.45 17.22 18.82
N ILE A 127 29.59 17.10 17.81
CA ILE A 127 28.99 15.82 17.42
C ILE A 127 30.04 14.87 16.84
N ILE A 128 30.91 15.34 15.93
CA ILE A 128 31.97 14.52 15.31
C ILE A 128 32.98 14.04 16.37
N SER A 129 33.35 14.88 17.34
CA SER A 129 34.22 14.46 18.45
C SER A 129 33.54 13.47 19.40
N LEU A 130 32.22 13.58 19.63
CA LEU A 130 31.44 12.61 20.40
C LEU A 130 31.24 11.26 19.66
N VAL A 131 31.11 11.28 18.32
CA VAL A 131 31.14 10.07 17.46
C VAL A 131 32.47 9.35 17.62
N ARG A 132 33.59 10.07 17.46
CA ARG A 132 34.95 9.52 17.56
C ARG A 132 35.25 8.96 18.95
N ASN A 133 34.63 9.52 19.99
CA ASN A 133 34.74 9.05 21.37
C ASN A 133 33.75 7.92 21.74
N GLN A 134 33.01 7.34 20.78
CA GLN A 134 31.99 6.28 20.98
C GLN A 134 30.87 6.65 21.98
N ARG A 135 30.62 7.95 22.20
CA ARG A 135 29.64 8.42 23.21
C ARG A 135 28.24 8.71 22.65
N LEU A 136 27.99 8.48 21.36
CA LEU A 136 26.69 8.74 20.73
C LEU A 136 25.90 7.45 20.54
N PHE A 137 25.00 7.21 21.49
CA PHE A 137 24.07 6.07 21.50
C PHE A 137 23.18 6.03 20.25
N TRP A 138 22.71 7.18 19.75
CA TRP A 138 21.72 7.23 18.67
C TRP A 138 22.27 6.90 17.26
N ILE A 139 23.54 7.19 16.95
CA ILE A 139 24.14 6.84 15.65
C ILE A 139 24.40 5.34 15.55
N ASN A 140 24.81 4.73 16.66
CA ASN A 140 24.89 3.28 16.74
C ASN A 140 23.51 2.63 16.62
N ASP A 141 22.48 3.21 17.24
CA ASP A 141 21.10 2.78 17.06
C ASP A 141 20.64 2.92 15.60
N LEU A 142 21.03 4.00 14.91
CA LEU A 142 20.76 4.20 13.49
C LEU A 142 21.40 3.11 12.63
N ARG A 143 22.67 2.78 12.86
CA ARG A 143 23.33 1.68 12.16
C ARG A 143 22.64 0.35 12.44
N ILE A 144 22.24 0.09 13.68
CA ILE A 144 21.51 -1.14 14.04
C ILE A 144 20.19 -1.20 13.28
N VAL A 145 19.40 -0.12 13.25
CA VAL A 145 18.11 -0.08 12.55
C VAL A 145 18.32 -0.23 11.04
N LEU A 146 19.27 0.48 10.44
CA LEU A 146 19.61 0.37 9.02
C LEU A 146 20.06 -1.05 8.63
N SER A 147 20.81 -1.73 9.51
CA SER A 147 21.22 -3.12 9.30
C SER A 147 20.08 -4.13 9.42
N ARG A 148 18.97 -3.74 10.07
CA ARG A 148 17.77 -4.56 10.28
C ARG A 148 16.67 -4.31 9.26
N LEU A 149 16.88 -3.37 8.33
CA LEU A 149 16.00 -3.21 7.18
C LEU A 149 16.02 -4.47 6.32
N TYR A 150 14.96 -4.64 5.52
CA TYR A 150 14.80 -5.81 4.66
C TYR A 150 16.02 -6.04 3.75
N VAL A 151 16.51 -4.97 3.13
CA VAL A 151 17.84 -4.91 2.53
C VAL A 151 18.70 -4.06 3.47
N PRO A 152 19.72 -4.65 4.13
CA PRO A 152 20.57 -3.93 5.06
C PRO A 152 21.25 -2.73 4.39
N VAL A 153 21.13 -1.55 5.00
CA VAL A 153 21.78 -0.33 4.53
C VAL A 153 23.02 -0.07 5.40
N ALA A 154 24.19 0.02 4.77
CA ALA A 154 25.42 0.35 5.45
C ALA A 154 25.55 1.88 5.57
N LEU A 155 25.82 2.37 6.79
CA LEU A 155 26.17 3.75 7.05
C LEU A 155 27.57 3.78 7.70
N ASN A 156 28.54 4.37 7.01
CA ASN A 156 29.92 4.47 7.49
C ASN A 156 30.05 5.63 8.47
N ILE A 157 30.09 5.30 9.76
CA ILE A 157 30.21 6.27 10.87
C ILE A 157 31.67 6.71 11.10
N GLY A 158 32.63 5.92 10.63
CA GLY A 158 34.06 6.18 10.84
C GLY A 158 34.68 7.23 9.90
N GLY A 159 33.97 7.63 8.84
CA GLY A 159 34.37 8.70 7.92
C GLY A 159 33.64 10.01 8.22
N ASP A 160 33.98 11.08 7.49
CA ASP A 160 33.21 12.33 7.54
C ASP A 160 31.80 12.07 7.00
N LEU A 161 30.79 12.23 7.87
CA LEU A 161 29.39 12.01 7.55
C LEU A 161 28.90 13.16 6.65
N ASP A 162 29.07 12.99 5.35
CA ASP A 162 28.75 14.03 4.37
C ASP A 162 27.29 13.97 3.89
N VAL A 163 26.78 15.11 3.40
CA VAL A 163 25.43 15.23 2.82
C VAL A 163 25.21 14.23 1.69
N PRO A 164 26.17 14.01 0.76
CA PRO A 164 26.04 12.97 -0.25
C PRO A 164 25.86 11.56 0.31
N ALA A 165 26.58 11.18 1.39
CA ALA A 165 26.42 9.86 2.01
C ALA A 165 25.06 9.73 2.70
N VAL A 166 24.56 10.79 3.34
CA VAL A 166 23.21 10.78 3.94
C VAL A 166 22.14 10.65 2.87
N GLU A 167 22.22 11.41 1.77
CA GLU A 167 21.30 11.28 0.64
C GLU A 167 21.37 9.91 -0.02
N ALA A 168 22.57 9.34 -0.16
CA ALA A 168 22.76 7.99 -0.67
C ALA A 168 22.13 6.95 0.27
N ALA A 169 22.30 7.10 1.59
CA ALA A 169 21.68 6.23 2.57
C ALA A 169 20.14 6.33 2.51
N MET A 170 19.57 7.54 2.39
CA MET A 170 18.12 7.74 2.21
C MET A 170 17.60 7.01 0.97
N LYS A 171 18.29 7.12 -0.17
CA LYS A 171 17.95 6.38 -1.40
C LYS A 171 18.07 4.86 -1.21
N CYS A 172 19.03 4.38 -0.43
CA CYS A 172 19.15 2.96 -0.12
C CYS A 172 18.02 2.46 0.78
N VAL A 173 17.57 3.28 1.73
CA VAL A 173 16.39 2.98 2.56
C VAL A 173 15.14 2.85 1.69
N GLU A 174 14.92 3.78 0.76
CA GLU A 174 13.80 3.70 -0.21
C GLU A 174 13.85 2.40 -1.03
N LYS A 175 15.01 2.08 -1.60
CA LYS A 175 15.20 0.82 -2.35
C LYS A 175 14.95 -0.41 -1.49
N SER A 176 15.38 -0.40 -0.23
CA SER A 176 15.09 -1.50 0.69
C SER A 176 13.58 -1.66 0.92
N MET A 177 12.81 -0.57 0.97
CA MET A 177 11.36 -0.64 1.10
C MET A 177 10.72 -1.18 -0.17
N GLU A 178 11.14 -0.70 -1.34
CA GLU A 178 10.62 -1.16 -2.62
C GLU A 178 10.85 -2.67 -2.80
N ALA A 179 12.06 -3.14 -2.51
CA ALA A 179 12.40 -4.57 -2.57
C ALA A 179 11.55 -5.41 -1.63
N TRP A 180 11.26 -4.90 -0.43
CA TRP A 180 10.41 -5.59 0.52
C TRP A 180 8.95 -5.68 0.05
N ILE A 181 8.42 -4.57 -0.48
CA ILE A 181 7.05 -4.51 -1.01
C ILE A 181 6.89 -5.43 -2.23
N ASP A 182 7.89 -5.45 -3.10
CA ASP A 182 7.91 -6.35 -4.25
C ASP A 182 7.90 -7.82 -3.81
N ASP A 183 8.72 -8.20 -2.83
CA ASP A 183 8.74 -9.56 -2.26
C ASP A 183 7.41 -9.94 -1.58
N GLU A 184 6.80 -9.02 -0.83
CA GLU A 184 5.50 -9.24 -0.19
C GLU A 184 4.38 -9.42 -1.25
N ILE A 185 4.44 -8.66 -2.35
CA ILE A 185 3.52 -8.79 -3.48
C ILE A 185 3.71 -10.14 -4.20
N GLU A 186 4.97 -10.53 -4.45
CA GLU A 186 5.30 -11.76 -5.17
C GLU A 186 4.99 -13.03 -4.36
N SER A 187 5.22 -12.98 -3.05
CA SER A 187 4.90 -14.07 -2.12
C SER A 187 3.40 -14.22 -1.85
N SER A 188 2.62 -13.15 -2.00
CA SER A 188 1.17 -13.18 -1.77
C SER A 188 0.41 -13.92 -2.87
N SER A 189 -0.15 -15.07 -2.52
CA SER A 189 -1.10 -15.79 -3.38
C SER A 189 -2.44 -15.06 -3.62
N ARG A 190 -2.67 -13.88 -3.03
CA ARG A 190 -3.91 -13.09 -3.21
C ARG A 190 -3.77 -12.02 -4.25
N VAL A 191 -2.71 -11.23 -4.13
CA VAL A 191 -2.60 -9.96 -4.84
C VAL A 191 -1.56 -10.02 -5.95
N ARG A 192 -0.69 -11.04 -5.96
CA ARG A 192 0.37 -11.25 -6.97
C ARG A 192 -0.14 -11.06 -8.40
N ASP A 193 -1.25 -11.70 -8.76
CA ASP A 193 -1.75 -11.71 -10.13
C ASP A 193 -2.02 -10.31 -10.68
N LEU A 194 -2.47 -9.35 -9.85
CA LEU A 194 -2.83 -7.98 -10.26
C LEU A 194 -1.83 -6.90 -9.81
N LEU A 195 -0.99 -7.17 -8.82
CA LEU A 195 -0.04 -6.19 -8.28
C LEU A 195 1.39 -6.35 -8.83
N VAL A 196 1.80 -7.56 -9.23
CA VAL A 196 3.14 -7.79 -9.80
C VAL A 196 3.32 -6.99 -11.08
N ASP A 197 4.47 -6.32 -11.16
CA ASP A 197 4.91 -5.47 -12.27
C ASP A 197 3.87 -4.44 -12.69
N ARG A 198 3.15 -3.90 -11.70
CA ARG A 198 2.20 -2.83 -11.95
C ARG A 198 2.90 -1.61 -12.51
N LEU A 199 2.41 -1.19 -13.67
CA LEU A 199 2.82 0.01 -14.35
C LEU A 199 1.94 1.20 -13.95
N GLU A 200 2.56 2.36 -13.82
CA GLU A 200 1.90 3.64 -13.66
C GLU A 200 2.42 4.62 -14.71
N MET A 201 1.54 5.49 -15.18
CA MET A 201 1.95 6.60 -16.03
C MET A 201 2.75 7.59 -15.19
N ASP A 202 4.03 7.72 -15.50
CA ASP A 202 4.91 8.66 -14.86
C ASP A 202 4.59 10.09 -15.31
N SER A 203 4.52 11.03 -14.36
CA SER A 203 4.13 12.42 -14.62
C SER A 203 5.17 13.19 -15.42
N GLU A 204 6.44 12.85 -15.28
CA GLU A 204 7.55 13.54 -15.93
C GLU A 204 7.81 12.98 -17.32
N THR A 205 7.97 11.65 -17.42
CA THR A 205 8.34 10.99 -18.67
C THR A 205 7.14 10.65 -19.57
N LYS A 206 5.91 10.72 -19.05
CA LYS A 206 4.67 10.27 -19.73
C LYS A 206 4.79 8.84 -20.28
N LYS A 207 5.59 8.01 -19.61
CA LYS A 207 5.80 6.60 -19.94
C LYS A 207 5.25 5.74 -18.81
N LEU A 208 4.88 4.52 -19.15
CA LEU A 208 4.53 3.50 -18.18
C LEU A 208 5.79 2.99 -17.49
N VAL A 209 5.89 3.20 -16.18
CA VAL A 209 7.02 2.80 -15.34
C VAL A 209 6.51 1.94 -14.18
N LYS A 210 7.28 0.91 -13.81
CA LYS A 210 7.01 0.13 -12.60
C LYS A 210 7.24 1.03 -11.38
N LYS A 211 6.19 1.24 -10.60
CA LYS A 211 6.28 1.97 -9.33
C LYS A 211 5.64 1.14 -8.23
N SER A 212 6.43 0.62 -7.31
CA SER A 212 5.94 -0.20 -6.18
C SER A 212 5.33 0.66 -5.08
N LEU A 213 5.98 1.79 -4.77
CA LEU A 213 5.55 2.79 -3.80
C LEU A 213 4.87 3.99 -4.47
N ASP A 214 3.57 3.87 -4.80
CA ASP A 214 2.84 5.01 -5.37
C ASP A 214 1.38 5.11 -4.88
N PHE A 215 0.87 6.34 -4.84
CA PHE A 215 -0.55 6.60 -4.63
C PHE A 215 -1.29 6.37 -5.95
N ARG A 216 -2.05 5.28 -6.03
CA ARG A 216 -2.64 4.83 -7.29
C ARG A 216 -3.73 5.78 -7.77
N HIS A 217 -3.74 6.07 -9.07
CA HIS A 217 -4.67 7.02 -9.67
C HIS A 217 -6.14 6.60 -9.55
N TYR A 218 -6.46 5.29 -9.50
CA TYR A 218 -7.83 4.82 -9.24
C TYR A 218 -8.37 5.18 -7.85
N LEU A 219 -7.51 5.63 -6.93
CA LEU A 219 -7.90 6.10 -5.61
C LEU A 219 -8.32 7.58 -5.65
N HIS A 220 -8.06 8.29 -6.74
CA HIS A 220 -8.59 9.63 -7.04
C HIS A 220 -9.99 9.61 -7.67
N LEU A 221 -10.59 8.44 -7.89
CA LEU A 221 -11.95 8.35 -8.43
C LEU A 221 -12.95 9.11 -7.55
N ALA A 222 -13.65 10.05 -8.17
CA ALA A 222 -14.63 10.92 -7.50
C ALA A 222 -15.79 10.10 -6.90
N SER A 223 -16.33 9.14 -7.66
CA SER A 223 -17.38 8.23 -7.17
C SER A 223 -16.82 7.26 -6.11
N PRO A 224 -17.28 7.33 -4.85
CA PRO A 224 -16.82 6.41 -3.81
C PRO A 224 -17.17 4.95 -4.14
N ALA A 225 -18.35 4.72 -4.73
CA ALA A 225 -18.81 3.38 -5.08
C ALA A 225 -17.90 2.70 -6.11
N HIS A 226 -17.46 3.45 -7.13
CA HIS A 226 -16.55 2.96 -8.16
C HIS A 226 -15.14 2.76 -7.62
N ARG A 227 -14.64 3.73 -6.83
CA ARG A 227 -13.33 3.66 -6.16
C ARG A 227 -13.23 2.41 -5.29
N ILE A 228 -14.22 2.19 -4.44
CA ILE A 228 -14.27 1.03 -3.53
C ILE A 228 -14.36 -0.27 -4.33
N ALA A 229 -15.21 -0.33 -5.35
CA ALA A 229 -15.37 -1.53 -6.17
C ALA A 229 -14.06 -1.92 -6.87
N LEU A 230 -13.40 -0.96 -7.53
CA LEU A 230 -12.14 -1.19 -8.23
C LEU A 230 -11.01 -1.56 -7.26
N THR A 231 -10.92 -0.86 -6.12
CA THR A 231 -9.94 -1.18 -5.07
C THR A 231 -10.14 -2.60 -4.54
N LYS A 232 -11.40 -3.03 -4.35
CA LYS A 232 -11.73 -4.40 -3.94
C LYS A 232 -11.37 -5.44 -4.99
N MET A 233 -11.53 -5.13 -6.27
CA MET A 233 -11.08 -6.00 -7.37
C MET A 233 -9.57 -6.19 -7.34
N VAL A 234 -8.83 -5.09 -7.15
CA VAL A 234 -7.37 -5.04 -7.22
C VAL A 234 -6.69 -5.68 -6.01
N LEU A 235 -7.22 -5.45 -4.80
CA LEU A 235 -6.62 -5.92 -3.54
C LEU A 235 -7.23 -7.24 -3.05
N SER A 236 -7.89 -7.99 -3.94
CA SER A 236 -8.48 -9.30 -3.65
C SER A 236 -9.37 -9.29 -2.42
N SER A 237 -10.26 -8.30 -2.34
CA SER A 237 -11.15 -8.07 -1.19
C SER A 237 -12.62 -7.93 -1.63
N HIS A 238 -12.98 -8.74 -2.61
CA HIS A 238 -14.25 -8.73 -3.33
C HIS A 238 -15.11 -9.97 -3.05
N SER A 239 -16.33 -9.99 -3.58
CA SER A 239 -17.31 -11.08 -3.36
C SER A 239 -17.19 -12.28 -4.31
N LEU A 240 -16.19 -12.30 -5.19
CA LEU A 240 -15.98 -13.39 -6.14
C LEU A 240 -15.46 -14.66 -5.46
N ALA A 241 -15.70 -15.83 -6.07
CA ALA A 241 -15.37 -17.13 -5.49
C ALA A 241 -13.88 -17.34 -5.27
N ILE A 242 -12.99 -16.78 -6.13
CA ILE A 242 -11.53 -16.89 -5.95
C ILE A 242 -11.10 -16.44 -4.54
N GLU A 243 -11.79 -15.44 -4.00
CA GLU A 243 -11.52 -14.89 -2.68
C GLU A 243 -12.43 -15.52 -1.62
N ARG A 244 -13.74 -15.53 -1.84
CA ARG A 244 -14.72 -15.98 -0.84
C ARG A 244 -14.56 -17.45 -0.45
N ARG A 245 -14.10 -18.31 -1.35
CA ARG A 245 -13.90 -19.75 -1.09
C ARG A 245 -12.49 -20.11 -0.59
N ARG A 246 -11.64 -19.10 -0.36
CA ARG A 246 -10.35 -19.26 0.32
C ARG A 246 -10.52 -19.40 1.83
N TRP A 247 -11.62 -18.87 2.37
CA TRP A 247 -11.85 -18.76 3.81
C TRP A 247 -12.56 -20.00 4.37
N THR A 248 -12.16 -20.39 5.59
CA THR A 248 -12.95 -21.27 6.43
C THR A 248 -14.13 -20.49 7.00
N GLU A 249 -15.32 -20.65 6.44
CA GLU A 249 -16.56 -20.20 7.06
C GLU A 249 -17.14 -21.33 7.92
N ARG A 250 -18.00 -21.02 8.91
CA ARG A 250 -18.67 -22.05 9.73
C ARG A 250 -19.34 -23.08 8.82
N GLY A 251 -18.90 -24.34 8.91
CA GLY A 251 -19.42 -25.45 8.12
C GLY A 251 -18.92 -25.54 6.67
N LYS A 252 -17.93 -24.74 6.25
CA LYS A 252 -17.35 -24.79 4.88
C LYS A 252 -15.84 -24.97 4.93
N LYS A 253 -15.36 -25.99 4.20
CA LYS A 253 -13.93 -26.22 3.98
C LYS A 253 -13.37 -25.25 2.93
N ILE A 254 -12.07 -25.03 2.98
CA ILE A 254 -11.33 -24.29 1.96
C ILE A 254 -11.43 -25.05 0.65
N VAL A 255 -11.78 -24.36 -0.44
CA VAL A 255 -11.88 -24.96 -1.77
C VAL A 255 -10.56 -24.68 -2.54
N PRO A 256 -9.93 -25.69 -3.15
CA PRO A 256 -8.79 -25.50 -4.04
C PRO A 256 -9.10 -24.50 -5.17
N GLN A 257 -8.13 -23.68 -5.57
CA GLN A 257 -8.32 -22.61 -6.55
C GLN A 257 -9.01 -23.07 -7.84
N ARG A 258 -8.57 -24.21 -8.39
CA ARG A 258 -9.13 -24.82 -9.61
C ARG A 258 -10.63 -25.14 -9.53
N TRP A 259 -11.21 -25.23 -8.33
CA TRP A 259 -12.62 -25.54 -8.11
C TRP A 259 -13.43 -24.32 -7.66
N ARG A 260 -12.82 -23.14 -7.58
CA ARG A 260 -13.51 -21.87 -7.32
C ARG A 260 -14.15 -21.34 -8.61
N LEU A 261 -14.96 -22.18 -9.24
CA LEU A 261 -15.54 -21.94 -10.55
C LEU A 261 -16.57 -20.80 -10.49
N CYS A 262 -16.69 -20.09 -11.60
CA CYS A 262 -17.64 -19.02 -11.82
C CYS A 262 -19.07 -19.52 -11.69
N ARG A 263 -19.85 -18.85 -10.84
CA ARG A 263 -21.26 -19.18 -10.58
C ARG A 263 -22.18 -19.08 -11.80
N PHE A 264 -21.72 -18.45 -12.88
CA PHE A 264 -22.50 -18.28 -14.10
C PHE A 264 -22.08 -19.22 -15.23
N CYS A 265 -20.77 -19.40 -15.45
CA CYS A 265 -20.30 -20.20 -16.59
C CYS A 265 -19.85 -21.61 -16.21
N PHE A 266 -19.66 -21.92 -14.92
CA PHE A 266 -19.29 -23.23 -14.38
C PHE A 266 -17.98 -23.84 -14.92
N ASN A 267 -17.20 -23.10 -15.72
CA ASN A 267 -16.05 -23.65 -16.45
C ASN A 267 -14.72 -22.99 -16.08
N HIS A 268 -14.74 -21.68 -15.79
CA HIS A 268 -13.54 -20.92 -15.44
C HIS A 268 -13.55 -20.52 -13.98
N VAL A 269 -12.38 -20.25 -13.41
CA VAL A 269 -12.25 -19.69 -12.05
C VAL A 269 -12.95 -18.32 -11.98
N GLU A 270 -13.66 -18.07 -10.87
CA GLU A 270 -14.34 -16.81 -10.62
C GLU A 270 -13.37 -15.75 -10.08
N ASP A 271 -12.48 -15.27 -10.95
CA ASP A 271 -11.55 -14.19 -10.66
C ASP A 271 -11.99 -12.85 -11.31
N PRO A 272 -11.37 -11.71 -10.95
CA PRO A 272 -11.73 -10.42 -11.52
C PRO A 272 -11.60 -10.33 -13.04
N ALA A 273 -10.55 -10.92 -13.63
CA ALA A 273 -10.32 -10.88 -15.07
C ALA A 273 -11.44 -11.63 -15.82
N HIS A 274 -11.80 -12.82 -15.35
CA HIS A 274 -12.92 -13.60 -15.87
C HIS A 274 -14.24 -12.86 -15.70
N ALA A 275 -14.55 -12.37 -14.50
CA ALA A 275 -15.81 -11.71 -14.20
C ALA A 275 -16.03 -10.46 -15.08
N MET A 276 -14.98 -9.65 -15.27
CA MET A 276 -15.07 -8.38 -16.00
C MET A 276 -15.04 -8.59 -17.52
N PHE A 277 -14.20 -9.48 -18.04
CA PHE A 277 -13.89 -9.52 -19.48
C PHE A 277 -14.30 -10.79 -20.21
N VAL A 278 -14.48 -11.92 -19.52
CA VAL A 278 -14.66 -13.24 -20.17
C VAL A 278 -16.06 -13.83 -19.95
N CYS A 279 -16.63 -13.67 -18.76
CA CYS A 279 -17.88 -14.34 -18.37
C CYS A 279 -19.01 -14.09 -19.38
N LYS A 280 -19.75 -15.14 -19.76
CA LYS A 280 -20.81 -15.13 -20.78
C LYS A 280 -22.22 -14.92 -20.20
N ASN A 281 -22.35 -14.45 -18.97
CA ASN A 281 -23.67 -14.15 -18.39
C ASN A 281 -24.38 -13.07 -19.24
N PRO A 282 -25.63 -13.30 -19.68
CA PRO A 282 -26.42 -12.33 -20.45
C PRO A 282 -26.49 -10.93 -19.85
N GLU A 283 -26.49 -10.78 -18.52
CA GLU A 283 -26.52 -9.46 -17.86
C GLU A 283 -25.19 -8.70 -17.96
N LEU A 284 -24.06 -9.41 -18.08
CA LEU A 284 -22.72 -8.82 -18.16
C LEU A 284 -22.36 -8.38 -19.58
N LEU A 285 -22.90 -9.05 -20.59
CA LEU A 285 -22.62 -8.75 -22.00
C LEU A 285 -22.94 -7.31 -22.41
N PRO A 286 -24.13 -6.73 -22.13
CA PRO A 286 -24.43 -5.35 -22.51
C PRO A 286 -23.54 -4.34 -21.77
N ILE A 287 -23.28 -4.57 -20.48
CA ILE A 287 -22.43 -3.69 -19.66
C ILE A 287 -20.99 -3.70 -20.19
N ARG A 288 -20.46 -4.89 -20.51
CA ARG A 288 -19.13 -5.02 -21.10
C ARG A 288 -19.06 -4.37 -22.47
N LYS A 289 -20.07 -4.57 -23.33
CA LYS A 289 -20.11 -3.93 -24.65
C LYS A 289 -20.08 -2.41 -24.54
N MET A 290 -20.94 -1.83 -23.70
CA MET A 290 -20.95 -0.38 -23.45
C MET A 290 -19.60 0.13 -22.93
N PHE A 291 -18.96 -0.64 -22.04
CA PHE A 291 -17.63 -0.32 -21.55
C PHE A 291 -16.58 -0.33 -22.67
N LEU A 292 -16.53 -1.40 -23.47
CA LEU A 292 -15.55 -1.55 -24.55
C LEU A 292 -15.75 -0.49 -25.63
N ASP A 293 -16.99 -0.17 -26.00
CA ASP A 293 -17.31 0.88 -26.96
C ASP A 293 -16.81 2.26 -26.46
N ALA A 294 -17.00 2.55 -25.17
CA ALA A 294 -16.49 3.78 -24.56
C ALA A 294 -14.95 3.83 -24.47
N VAL A 295 -14.31 2.69 -24.16
CA VAL A 295 -12.84 2.60 -24.14
C VAL A 295 -12.26 2.77 -25.54
N ALA A 296 -12.85 2.14 -26.56
CA ALA A 296 -12.41 2.28 -27.95
C ALA A 296 -12.49 3.72 -28.44
N GLY A 297 -13.47 4.49 -27.96
CA GLY A 297 -13.58 5.93 -28.24
C GLY A 297 -12.49 6.79 -27.58
N LEU A 298 -11.95 6.37 -26.44
CA LEU A 298 -10.89 7.10 -25.72
C LEU A 298 -9.48 6.69 -26.16
N LEU A 299 -9.26 5.38 -26.33
CA LEU A 299 -7.97 4.78 -26.63
C LEU A 299 -8.13 3.71 -27.71
N PRO A 300 -8.10 4.10 -29.00
CA PRO A 300 -8.25 3.17 -30.12
C PRO A 300 -7.17 2.08 -30.09
N GLY A 301 -7.58 0.81 -30.20
CA GLY A 301 -6.67 -0.34 -30.29
C GLY A 301 -6.05 -0.81 -28.97
N VAL A 302 -6.34 -0.20 -27.82
CA VAL A 302 -5.78 -0.65 -26.53
C VAL A 302 -6.31 -2.03 -26.13
N VAL A 303 -7.55 -2.36 -26.48
CA VAL A 303 -8.12 -3.68 -26.14
C VAL A 303 -7.48 -4.78 -27.00
N ASP A 304 -7.16 -4.49 -28.25
CA ASP A 304 -6.58 -5.45 -29.21
C ASP A 304 -5.10 -5.75 -28.93
N GLN A 305 -4.43 -4.95 -28.10
CA GLN A 305 -3.03 -5.14 -27.72
C GLN A 305 -2.80 -6.32 -26.77
N TYR A 306 -3.83 -6.79 -26.08
CA TYR A 306 -3.68 -7.78 -25.02
C TYR A 306 -4.32 -9.12 -25.41
N THR A 307 -3.54 -10.21 -25.27
CA THR A 307 -3.98 -11.56 -25.62
C THR A 307 -4.77 -12.26 -24.51
N ASP A 308 -4.62 -11.80 -23.26
CA ASP A 308 -5.22 -12.42 -22.07
C ASP A 308 -5.98 -11.39 -21.23
N ALA A 309 -7.10 -11.82 -20.62
CA ALA A 309 -7.99 -10.98 -19.83
C ALA A 309 -7.30 -10.34 -18.62
N LEU A 310 -6.33 -11.03 -18.02
CA LEU A 310 -5.55 -10.48 -16.92
C LEU A 310 -4.64 -9.34 -17.39
N GLN A 311 -4.00 -9.51 -18.54
CA GLN A 311 -3.16 -8.48 -19.16
C GLN A 311 -4.00 -7.29 -19.61
N THR A 312 -5.20 -7.54 -20.19
CA THR A 312 -6.18 -6.48 -20.47
C THR A 312 -6.52 -5.70 -19.20
N PHE A 313 -6.77 -6.38 -18.07
CA PHE A 313 -7.04 -5.69 -16.82
C PHE A 313 -5.84 -4.83 -16.38
N LYS A 314 -4.63 -5.39 -16.34
CA LYS A 314 -3.43 -4.63 -15.96
C LYS A 314 -3.19 -3.42 -16.86
N GLY A 315 -3.31 -3.61 -18.17
CA GLY A 315 -3.14 -2.56 -19.16
C GLY A 315 -4.15 -1.42 -18.99
N LEU A 316 -5.43 -1.75 -18.85
CA LEU A 316 -6.48 -0.75 -18.64
C LEU A 316 -6.37 -0.07 -17.27
N LEU A 317 -5.94 -0.80 -16.25
CA LEU A 317 -5.71 -0.26 -14.90
C LEU A 317 -4.54 0.73 -14.86
N ALA A 318 -3.59 0.66 -15.80
CA ALA A 318 -2.48 1.61 -15.88
C ALA A 318 -2.88 2.93 -16.56
N GLN A 319 -4.01 2.98 -17.27
CA GLN A 319 -4.46 4.16 -18.03
C GLN A 319 -5.42 5.03 -17.20
N ARG A 320 -5.03 6.29 -16.98
CA ARG A 320 -5.77 7.23 -16.13
C ARG A 320 -7.13 7.60 -16.72
N GLU A 321 -7.19 7.69 -18.05
CA GLU A 321 -8.37 8.08 -18.83
C GLU A 321 -9.48 7.02 -18.76
N VAL A 322 -9.10 5.74 -18.68
CA VAL A 322 -10.05 4.62 -18.64
C VAL A 322 -10.51 4.30 -17.22
N THR A 323 -9.74 4.70 -16.21
CA THR A 323 -9.98 4.36 -14.80
C THR A 323 -11.40 4.66 -14.29
N PRO A 324 -12.04 5.79 -14.63
CA PRO A 324 -13.44 6.04 -14.25
C PRO A 324 -14.43 5.01 -14.84
N LEU A 325 -14.22 4.63 -16.11
CA LEU A 325 -15.03 3.62 -16.79
C LEU A 325 -14.80 2.23 -16.18
N LEU A 326 -13.53 1.91 -15.90
CA LEU A 326 -13.14 0.64 -15.28
C LEU A 326 -13.73 0.51 -13.87
N GLY A 327 -13.74 1.61 -13.09
CA GLY A 327 -14.36 1.66 -11.78
C GLY A 327 -15.88 1.47 -11.82
N LYS A 328 -16.55 2.02 -12.83
CA LYS A 328 -17.98 1.78 -13.07
C LYS A 328 -18.24 0.31 -13.42
N LEU A 329 -17.50 -0.25 -14.37
CA LEU A 329 -17.60 -1.67 -14.74
C LEU A 329 -17.41 -2.58 -13.53
N ALA A 330 -16.37 -2.34 -12.72
CA ALA A 330 -16.11 -3.10 -11.50
C ALA A 330 -17.28 -3.03 -10.51
N HIS A 331 -17.90 -1.86 -10.35
CA HIS A 331 -19.06 -1.68 -9.49
C HIS A 331 -20.28 -2.50 -9.97
N ASP A 332 -20.62 -2.38 -11.25
CA ASP A 332 -21.78 -3.05 -11.85
C ASP A 332 -21.61 -4.57 -11.86
N VAL A 333 -20.41 -5.06 -12.21
CA VAL A 333 -20.06 -6.49 -12.16
C VAL A 333 -20.20 -7.01 -10.73
N LEU A 334 -19.61 -6.36 -9.74
CA LEU A 334 -19.71 -6.82 -8.34
C LEU A 334 -21.15 -6.78 -7.82
N LYS A 335 -21.98 -5.87 -8.31
CA LYS A 335 -23.41 -5.82 -7.94
C LYS A 335 -24.14 -7.08 -8.43
N ILE A 336 -23.93 -7.48 -9.68
CA ILE A 336 -24.53 -8.69 -10.28
C ILE A 336 -24.04 -9.95 -9.56
N PHE A 337 -22.73 -10.08 -9.36
CA PHE A 337 -22.16 -11.24 -8.66
C PHE A 337 -22.61 -11.33 -7.20
N LYS A 338 -22.85 -10.21 -6.50
CA LYS A 338 -23.39 -10.24 -5.13
C LYS A 338 -24.84 -10.69 -5.06
N ALA A 339 -25.64 -10.36 -6.08
CA ALA A 339 -27.05 -10.72 -6.13
C ALA A 339 -27.28 -12.23 -6.36
N SER A 340 -26.30 -12.91 -6.97
CA SER A 340 -26.38 -14.35 -7.27
C SER A 340 -25.68 -15.20 -6.19
N PRO A 341 -26.23 -16.36 -5.80
CA PRO A 341 -25.56 -17.26 -4.86
C PRO A 341 -24.26 -17.83 -5.45
N MET A 342 -23.27 -18.11 -4.60
CA MET A 342 -22.02 -18.75 -5.03
C MET A 342 -22.25 -20.22 -5.35
N LEU A 343 -21.61 -20.70 -6.42
CA LEU A 343 -21.55 -22.13 -6.72
C LEU A 343 -20.89 -22.90 -5.58
N CYS A 344 -21.57 -23.93 -5.09
CA CYS A 344 -21.02 -24.91 -4.16
C CYS A 344 -20.56 -26.13 -4.96
N VAL A 345 -19.26 -26.24 -5.23
CA VAL A 345 -18.68 -27.49 -5.72
C VAL A 345 -18.52 -28.39 -4.50
N VAL A 346 -19.34 -29.43 -4.42
CA VAL A 346 -19.16 -30.51 -3.44
C VAL A 346 -18.09 -31.41 -4.01
N GLU A 347 -17.01 -31.66 -3.26
CA GLU A 347 -16.06 -32.71 -3.62
C GLU A 347 -16.85 -34.00 -3.86
N PRO A 348 -16.70 -34.67 -5.02
CA PRO A 348 -17.15 -36.06 -5.08
C PRO A 348 -16.42 -36.77 -3.95
N MET A 349 -17.19 -37.39 -3.04
CA MET A 349 -16.62 -38.25 -2.01
C MET A 349 -15.83 -39.31 -2.77
N ILE A 350 -14.50 -39.16 -2.79
CA ILE A 350 -13.61 -40.24 -3.11
C ILE A 350 -13.88 -41.23 -1.98
N ALA A 351 -14.75 -42.21 -2.26
CA ALA A 351 -14.98 -43.33 -1.36
C ALA A 351 -13.62 -44.02 -1.12
N PRO A 352 -13.36 -44.46 0.12
CA PRO A 352 -12.03 -44.82 0.61
C PRO A 352 -11.32 -45.89 -0.22
#